data_AF-A0AAN1KMQ3-F1
#
_entry.id   AF-A0AAN1KMQ3-F1
#
_cell.length_a   1.000
_cell.length_b   1.000
_cell.length_c   1.000
_cell.angle_alpha   90.00
_cell.angle_beta   90.00
_cell.angle_gamma   90.00
#
_symmetry.space_group_name_H-M   'P 1'
#
loop_
_entity.id
_entity.type
_entity.pdbx_description
1 polymer ?
#
loop_
_entity_poly.entity_id
_entity_poly.type
_entity_poly.pdbx_seq_one_letter_code
_entity_poly.pdbx_strand_id
1 'polypeptide(L)'
;MVTPITLPSFDELAAMAKESPEKLSRLRHDLSQQFISTCSDEMQPRLHAQQSHIERVLQRAKNPTHANVLLRQELHRQIVKFSQALNGEASESNKSADILPFSKPEEWR
;
A
#
# COMPACT_ATOMS: atom_id res chain seq x y z
N MET A 1 8.01 -7.08 21.57
CA MET A 1 8.12 -5.60 21.72
C MET A 1 8.48 -5.05 20.36
N VAL A 2 7.75 -4.06 19.83
CA VAL A 2 8.07 -3.44 18.54
C VAL A 2 9.32 -2.59 18.73
N THR A 3 10.41 -2.92 18.03
CA THR A 3 11.61 -2.07 17.99
C THR A 3 11.26 -0.75 17.29
N PRO A 4 11.53 0.41 17.89
CA PRO A 4 11.19 1.69 17.29
C PRO A 4 12.01 1.90 16.02
N ILE A 5 11.31 2.18 14.92
CA ILE A 5 11.94 2.60 13.67
C ILE A 5 12.55 3.98 13.89
N THR A 6 13.86 4.10 13.67
CA THR A 6 14.56 5.37 13.78
C THR A 6 14.60 6.04 12.40
N LEU A 7 13.98 7.21 12.30
CA LEU A 7 14.02 8.03 11.09
C LEU A 7 15.26 8.93 11.10
N PRO A 8 15.90 9.16 9.95
CA PRO A 8 16.91 10.22 9.81
C PRO A 8 16.31 11.58 10.13
N SER A 9 17.17 12.56 10.40
CA SER A 9 16.76 13.94 10.61
C SER A 9 16.08 14.51 9.36
N PHE A 10 15.28 15.57 9.55
CA PHE A 10 14.64 16.26 8.43
C PHE A 10 15.66 16.76 7.39
N ASP A 11 16.79 17.32 7.85
CA ASP A 11 17.81 17.86 6.97
C ASP A 11 18.44 16.77 6.10
N GLU A 12 18.68 15.58 6.67
CA GLU A 12 19.17 14.42 5.92
C GLU A 12 18.15 13.94 4.88
N LEU A 13 16.86 13.87 5.24
CA LEU A 13 15.78 13.50 4.32
C LEU A 13 15.63 14.52 3.19
N ALA A 14 15.74 15.81 3.50
CA ALA A 14 15.68 16.90 2.54
C ALA A 14 16.88 16.87 1.58
N ALA A 15 18.09 16.60 2.11
CA ALA A 15 19.29 16.39 1.30
C ALA A 15 19.11 15.20 0.35
N MET A 16 18.61 14.05 0.85
CA MET A 16 18.30 12.89 0.00
C MET A 16 17.28 13.23 -1.08
N ALA A 17 16.20 13.94 -0.76
CA ALA A 17 15.18 14.33 -1.73
C ALA A 17 15.74 15.20 -2.86
N LYS A 18 16.71 16.07 -2.55
CA LYS A 18 17.31 17.01 -3.50
C LYS A 18 18.43 16.37 -4.33
N GLU A 19 19.30 15.60 -3.69
CA GLU A 19 20.55 15.12 -4.28
C GLU A 19 20.43 13.70 -4.82
N SER A 20 19.54 12.88 -4.26
CA SER A 20 19.42 11.46 -4.61
C SER A 20 18.01 10.92 -4.30
N PRO A 21 16.98 11.26 -5.10
CA PRO A 21 15.60 10.80 -4.89
C PRO A 21 15.46 9.28 -4.77
N GLU A 22 16.33 8.54 -5.46
CA GLU A 22 16.40 7.07 -5.40
C GLU A 22 16.79 6.56 -4.00
N LYS A 23 17.70 7.26 -3.29
CA LYS A 23 18.08 6.90 -1.92
C LYS A 23 16.90 7.09 -0.97
N LEU A 24 16.14 8.16 -1.12
CA LEU A 24 14.95 8.41 -0.32
C LEU A 24 13.87 7.34 -0.57
N SER A 25 13.69 6.93 -1.83
CA SER A 25 12.77 5.86 -2.21
C SER A 25 13.17 4.51 -1.60
N ARG A 26 14.46 4.16 -1.63
CA ARG A 26 15.00 2.95 -1.00
C ARG A 26 14.82 2.98 0.52
N LEU A 27 15.19 4.09 1.16
CA LEU A 27 14.99 4.26 2.60
C LEU A 27 13.52 4.04 2.99
N ARG A 28 12.57 4.67 2.28
CA ARG A 28 11.14 4.46 2.53
C ARG A 28 10.75 2.97 2.40
N HIS A 29 11.24 2.29 1.38
CA HIS A 29 10.97 0.87 1.17
C HIS A 29 11.51 0.03 2.34
N ASP A 30 12.77 0.21 2.71
CA ASP A 30 13.44 -0.55 3.75
C ASP A 30 12.78 -0.36 5.13
N LEU A 31 12.45 0.88 5.48
CA LEU A 31 11.71 1.19 6.72
C LEU A 31 10.31 0.56 6.72
N SER A 32 9.66 0.51 5.56
CA SER A 32 8.34 -0.15 5.43
C SER A 32 8.47 -1.67 5.60
N GLN A 33 9.48 -2.31 5.01
CA GLN A 33 9.71 -3.75 5.18
C GLN A 33 10.07 -4.09 6.63
N GLN A 34 10.90 -3.26 7.27
CA GLN A 34 11.22 -3.40 8.68
C GLN A 34 9.97 -3.27 9.56
N PHE A 35 9.06 -2.33 9.24
CA PHE A 35 7.81 -2.24 9.97
C PHE A 35 6.95 -3.50 9.81
N ILE A 36 6.80 -3.96 8.57
CA ILE A 36 5.97 -5.13 8.26
C ILE A 36 6.49 -6.38 8.98
N SER A 37 7.80 -6.60 9.04
CA SER A 37 8.39 -7.76 9.73
C SER A 37 8.16 -7.75 11.25
N THR A 38 7.81 -6.60 11.85
CA THR A 38 7.43 -6.51 13.26
C THR A 38 5.94 -6.78 13.52
N CYS A 39 5.12 -6.83 12.46
CA CYS A 39 3.69 -7.13 12.55
C CYS A 39 3.46 -8.65 12.66
N SER A 40 2.24 -9.06 13.06
CA SER A 40 1.90 -10.48 13.13
C SER A 40 1.99 -11.18 11.77
N ASP A 41 2.41 -12.45 11.78
CA ASP A 41 2.61 -13.25 10.57
C ASP A 41 1.34 -13.35 9.72
N GLU A 42 0.16 -13.37 10.35
CA GLU A 42 -1.13 -13.35 9.65
C GLU A 42 -1.36 -12.06 8.85
N MET A 43 -0.89 -10.91 9.36
CA MET A 43 -1.08 -9.61 8.71
C MET A 43 -0.02 -9.31 7.66
N GLN A 44 1.19 -9.85 7.79
CA GLN A 44 2.32 -9.57 6.91
C GLN A 44 1.99 -9.74 5.41
N PRO A 45 1.34 -10.81 4.93
CA PRO A 45 0.98 -10.96 3.51
C PRO A 45 0.12 -9.82 2.99
N ARG A 46 -0.86 -9.37 3.78
CA ARG A 46 -1.75 -8.25 3.41
C ARG A 46 -0.97 -6.94 3.37
N LEU A 47 -0.08 -6.71 4.33
CA LEU A 47 0.73 -5.50 4.39
C LEU A 47 1.74 -5.42 3.24
N HIS A 48 2.39 -6.53 2.87
CA HIS A 48 3.26 -6.56 1.68
C HIS A 48 2.50 -6.30 0.39
N ALA A 49 1.26 -6.80 0.27
CA ALA A 49 0.39 -6.47 -0.86
C ALA A 49 0.03 -4.97 -0.89
N GLN A 50 -0.27 -4.36 0.26
CA GLN A 50 -0.49 -2.91 0.37
C GLN A 50 0.77 -2.11 0.00
N GLN A 51 1.95 -2.52 0.48
CA GLN A 51 3.21 -1.88 0.12
C GLN A 51 3.45 -1.94 -1.38
N SER A 52 3.26 -3.10 -2.00
CA SER A 52 3.38 -3.29 -3.45
C SER A 52 2.39 -2.41 -4.23
N HIS A 53 1.19 -2.21 -3.70
CA HIS A 53 0.21 -1.29 -4.27
C HIS A 53 0.68 0.17 -4.19
N ILE A 54 1.20 0.59 -3.03
CA ILE A 54 1.75 1.94 -2.81
C ILE A 54 2.92 2.21 -3.78
N GLU A 55 3.84 1.27 -3.96
CA GLU A 55 4.94 1.41 -4.93
C GLU A 55 4.41 1.65 -6.35
N ARG A 56 3.39 0.89 -6.77
CA ARG A 56 2.78 1.05 -8.10
C ARG A 56 2.04 2.37 -8.25
N VAL A 57 1.42 2.87 -7.18
CA VAL A 57 0.78 4.19 -7.17
C VAL A 57 1.85 5.28 -7.32
N LEU A 58 2.98 5.17 -6.61
CA LEU A 58 4.08 6.12 -6.71
C LEU A 58 4.73 6.16 -8.09
N GLN A 59 4.81 5.04 -8.80
CA GLN A 59 5.29 4.99 -10.20
C GLN A 59 4.45 5.86 -11.16
N ARG A 60 3.21 6.21 -10.80
CA ARG A 60 2.33 7.08 -11.60
C ARG A 60 2.54 8.57 -11.30
N ALA A 61 3.30 8.90 -10.25
CA ALA A 61 3.57 10.28 -9.88
C ALA A 61 4.45 10.94 -10.94
N LYS A 62 4.16 12.21 -11.25
CA LYS A 62 4.89 13.00 -12.25
C LYS A 62 5.96 13.90 -11.62
N ASN A 63 5.86 14.11 -10.31
CA ASN A 63 6.77 14.91 -9.50
C ASN A 63 6.56 14.56 -8.00
N PRO A 64 7.46 14.97 -7.11
CA PRO A 64 7.37 14.66 -5.68
C PRO A 64 6.08 15.17 -5.01
N THR A 65 5.55 16.31 -5.44
CA THR A 65 4.28 16.83 -4.90
C THR A 65 3.10 15.93 -5.29
N HIS A 66 3.04 15.48 -6.54
CA HIS A 66 2.03 14.54 -7.01
C HIS A 66 2.11 13.21 -6.24
N ALA A 67 3.32 12.71 -5.97
CA ALA A 67 3.51 11.52 -5.13
C ALA A 67 2.89 11.71 -3.73
N ASN A 68 3.13 12.85 -3.08
CA ASN A 68 2.54 13.16 -1.77
C ASN A 68 1.00 13.22 -1.81
N VAL A 69 0.42 13.77 -2.89
CA VAL A 69 -1.04 13.79 -3.07
C VAL A 69 -1.59 12.37 -3.20
N LEU A 70 -0.97 11.51 -4.00
CA LEU A 70 -1.38 10.12 -4.17
C LEU A 70 -1.27 9.32 -2.87
N LEU A 71 -0.18 9.50 -2.11
CA LEU A 71 -0.03 8.88 -0.79
C LEU A 71 -1.12 9.32 0.19
N ARG A 72 -1.45 10.62 0.21
CA ARG A 72 -2.53 11.15 1.04
C ARG A 72 -3.89 10.55 0.66
N GLN A 73 -4.16 10.38 -0.63
CA GLN A 73 -5.39 9.74 -1.11
C GLN A 73 -5.50 8.29 -0.64
N GLU A 74 -4.41 7.52 -0.76
CA GLU A 74 -4.41 6.13 -0.27
C GLU A 74 -4.60 6.06 1.25
N LEU A 75 -3.92 6.92 2.00
CA LEU A 75 -4.09 6.99 3.46
C LEU A 75 -5.52 7.35 3.83
N HIS A 76 -6.11 8.35 3.17
CA HIS A 76 -7.51 8.73 3.39
C HIS A 76 -8.47 7.58 3.12
N ARG A 77 -8.24 6.81 2.04
CA ARG A 77 -9.03 5.62 1.72
C ARG A 77 -8.99 4.57 2.84
N GLN A 78 -7.84 4.36 3.47
CA GLN A 78 -7.74 3.45 4.62
C GLN A 78 -8.45 4.00 5.86
N ILE A 79 -8.35 5.31 6.13
CA ILE A 79 -9.08 5.95 7.23
C ILE A 79 -10.59 5.82 7.04
N VAL A 80 -11.10 6.03 5.83
CA VAL A 80 -12.53 5.88 5.53
C VAL A 80 -12.97 4.43 5.78
N LYS A 81 -12.24 3.45 5.25
CA LYS A 81 -12.55 2.02 5.51
C LYS A 81 -12.52 1.67 6.98
N PHE A 82 -11.54 2.20 7.71
CA PHE A 82 -11.43 1.99 9.15
C PHE A 82 -12.62 2.59 9.90
N SER A 83 -13.00 3.82 9.57
CA SER A 83 -14.20 4.48 10.12
C SER A 83 -15.47 3.67 9.83
N GLN A 84 -15.65 3.22 8.59
CA GLN A 84 -16.78 2.36 8.19
C GLN A 84 -16.82 1.05 8.97
N ALA A 85 -15.67 0.40 9.18
CA ALA A 85 -15.58 -0.82 9.97
C ALA A 85 -15.95 -0.58 11.44
N LEU A 86 -15.50 0.53 12.03
CA LEU A 86 -15.85 0.90 13.41
C LEU A 86 -17.33 1.23 13.58
N ASN A 87 -17.94 1.88 12.59
CA ASN A 87 -19.35 2.28 12.62
C ASN A 87 -20.31 1.18 12.16
N GLY A 88 -19.81 -0.01 11.79
CA GLY A 88 -20.63 -1.12 11.28
C GLY A 88 -21.20 -0.88 9.87
N GLU A 89 -20.70 0.12 9.15
CA GLU A 89 -21.07 0.46 7.77
C GLU A 89 -20.22 -0.29 6.73
N ALA A 90 -19.20 -1.03 7.18
CA ALA A 90 -18.41 -1.90 6.32
C ALA A 90 -19.34 -2.93 5.68
N SER A 91 -19.64 -2.73 4.40
CA SER A 91 -20.59 -3.55 3.68
C SER A 91 -20.07 -4.99 3.65
N GLU A 92 -20.72 -5.89 4.39
CA GLU A 92 -20.67 -7.30 4.07
C GLU A 92 -21.23 -7.43 2.65
N SER A 93 -20.36 -7.62 1.66
CA SER A 93 -20.83 -7.89 0.32
C SER A 93 -21.46 -9.28 0.32
N ASN A 94 -22.74 -9.36 0.69
CA ASN A 94 -23.65 -10.45 0.37
C ASN A 94 -23.89 -10.55 -1.15
N LYS A 95 -22.87 -10.28 -1.95
CA LYS A 95 -22.89 -10.46 -3.40
C LYS A 95 -22.55 -11.92 -3.66
N SER A 96 -23.59 -12.76 -3.62
CA SER A 96 -23.53 -14.08 -4.22
C SER A 96 -23.12 -13.91 -5.68
N ALA A 97 -21.98 -14.46 -6.06
CA ALA A 97 -21.56 -14.50 -7.45
C ALA A 97 -22.16 -15.75 -8.11
N ASP A 98 -22.80 -15.57 -9.27
CA ASP A 98 -23.24 -16.71 -10.06
C ASP A 98 -22.03 -17.39 -10.70
N ILE A 99 -21.78 -18.64 -10.30
CA ILE A 99 -20.70 -19.46 -10.87
C ILE A 99 -21.19 -19.98 -12.23
N LEU A 100 -20.71 -19.36 -13.31
CA LEU A 100 -20.97 -19.84 -14.66
C LEU A 100 -20.05 -21.04 -14.97
N PRO A 101 -20.59 -22.18 -15.42
CA PRO A 101 -19.78 -23.31 -15.83
C PRO A 101 -18.96 -22.96 -17.07
N PHE A 102 -17.72 -23.48 -17.15
CA PHE A 102 -16.89 -23.36 -18.34
C PHE A 102 -17.46 -24.24 -19.46
N SER A 103 -18.18 -23.64 -20.41
CA SER A 103 -18.57 -24.30 -21.65
C SER A 103 -17.35 -24.39 -22.58
N LYS A 104 -16.91 -25.61 -22.92
CA LYS A 104 -15.97 -25.81 -24.02
C LYS A 104 -16.68 -25.41 -25.32
N PRO A 105 -16.11 -24.55 -26.17
CA PRO A 105 -16.60 -24.39 -27.52
C PRO A 105 -16.43 -25.74 -28.23
N GLU A 106 -17.54 -26.41 -28.51
CA GLU A 106 -17.58 -27.43 -29.54
C GLU A 106 -17.31 -26.69 -30.86
N GLU A 107 -16.38 -27.19 -31.67
CA GLU A 107 -15.97 -26.62 -32.97
C GLU A 107 -14.93 -25.49 -32.92
N TRP A 108 -13.69 -25.87 -32.58
CA TRP A 108 -12.57 -25.43 -33.41
C TRP A 108 -12.19 -26.62 -34.31
N ARG A 109 -12.67 -26.62 -35.55
CA ARG A 109 -12.18 -27.49 -36.63
C ARG A 109 -12.06 -26.67 -37.89
#